data_AF-A0A086YTJ5-F1
#
_entry.id   AF-A0A086YTJ5-F1
#
_cell.length_a   1.000
_cell.length_b   1.000
_cell.length_c   1.000
_cell.angle_alpha   90.00
_cell.angle_beta   90.00
_cell.angle_gamma   90.00
#
_symmetry.space_group_name_H-M   'P 1'
#
loop_
_entity.id
_entity.type
_entity.pdbx_description
1 polymer ?
#
loop_
_entity_poly.entity_id
_entity_poly.type
_entity_poly.pdbx_seq_one_letter_code
_entity_poly.pdbx_strand_id
1 'polypeptide(L)'
;MGLVFIFAVFVLLTLSVWKRWRLNVQRTKSWDLLAESKASPLSRAMAGLVGTAGGIYLSLVLLATFLNLNVPERVRLGEVCLEPIAAISIALAIIQPFILNYFKLKRRF
;
A
#
# COMPACT_ATOMS: atom_id res chain seq x y z
N MET A 1 -5.58 25.29 -3.98
CA MET A 1 -4.44 24.46 -3.52
C MET A 1 -4.86 23.04 -3.14
N GLY A 2 -5.91 22.81 -2.34
CA GLY A 2 -6.36 21.46 -1.97
C GLY A 2 -6.82 20.55 -3.13
N LEU A 3 -7.51 21.10 -4.14
CA LEU A 3 -7.97 20.34 -5.31
C LEU A 3 -6.84 19.75 -6.16
N VAL A 4 -5.72 20.48 -6.27
CA VAL A 4 -4.54 20.03 -7.04
C VAL A 4 -3.85 18.88 -6.31
N PHE A 5 -3.82 18.92 -4.98
CA PHE A 5 -3.27 17.85 -4.16
C PHE A 5 -4.12 16.58 -4.25
N ILE A 6 -5.45 16.72 -4.18
CA ILE A 6 -6.39 15.60 -4.35
C ILE A 6 -6.24 14.98 -5.74
N PHE A 7 -6.14 15.79 -6.79
CA PHE A 7 -5.95 15.31 -8.16
C PHE A 7 -4.60 14.59 -8.33
N ALA A 8 -3.52 15.14 -7.77
CA ALA A 8 -2.20 14.52 -7.80
C ALA A 8 -2.19 13.16 -7.08
N VAL A 9 -2.82 13.07 -5.90
CA VAL A 9 -2.99 11.82 -5.16
C VAL A 9 -3.83 10.82 -5.96
N PHE A 10 -4.91 11.27 -6.61
CA PHE A 10 -5.77 10.41 -7.43
C PHE A 10 -5.05 9.85 -8.66
N VAL A 11 -4.22 10.66 -9.33
CA VAL A 11 -3.36 10.24 -10.45
C VAL A 11 -2.30 9.24 -9.96
N LEU A 12 -1.70 9.47 -8.79
CA LEU A 12 -0.72 8.56 -8.20
C LEU A 12 -1.35 7.21 -7.80
N LEU A 13 -2.58 7.24 -7.28
CA LEU A 13 -3.34 6.04 -6.93
C LEU A 13 -3.73 5.25 -8.19
N THR A 14 -4.22 5.92 -9.24
CA THR A 14 -4.59 5.26 -10.51
C THR A 14 -3.37 4.66 -11.22
N LEU A 15 -2.24 5.37 -11.26
CA LEU A 15 -0.98 4.83 -11.79
C LEU A 15 -0.44 3.66 -10.95
N SER A 16 -0.65 3.70 -9.63
CA SER A 16 -0.27 2.59 -8.75
C SER A 16 -1.09 1.33 -8.99
N VAL A 17 -2.40 1.50 -9.16
CA VAL A 17 -3.32 0.40 -9.47
C VAL A 17 -3.01 -0.19 -10.86
N TRP A 18 -2.72 0.65 -11.86
CA TRP A 18 -2.42 0.19 -13.21
C TRP A 18 -1.13 -0.65 -13.29
N LYS A 19 -0.07 -0.22 -12.59
CA LYS A 19 1.17 -0.99 -12.50
C LYS A 19 0.99 -2.30 -11.74
N ARG A 20 0.13 -2.32 -10.72
CA ARG A 20 -0.23 -3.54 -9.98
C ARG A 20 -1.00 -4.55 -10.85
N TRP A 21 -1.79 -4.05 -11.81
CA TRP A 21 -2.51 -4.89 -12.77
C TRP A 21 -1.55 -5.67 -13.69
N ARG A 22 -0.52 -5.01 -14.23
CA ARG A 22 0.41 -5.66 -15.18
C ARG A 22 1.34 -6.70 -14.53
N LEU A 23 1.56 -6.62 -13.21
CA LEU A 23 2.40 -7.56 -12.46
C LEU A 23 1.63 -8.77 -11.92
N ASN A 24 0.34 -8.61 -11.62
CA ASN A 24 -0.47 -9.71 -11.07
C ASN A 24 -0.94 -10.68 -12.16
N VAL A 25 -1.03 -10.25 -13.42
CA VAL A 25 -1.43 -11.08 -14.58
C VAL A 25 -0.38 -12.14 -14.95
N GLN A 26 0.87 -12.04 -14.45
CA GLN A 26 1.90 -13.06 -14.66
C GLN A 26 2.07 -14.06 -13.49
N ARG A 27 1.38 -13.87 -12.36
CA ARG A 27 1.43 -14.79 -11.20
C ARG A 27 0.15 -15.61 -10.97
N THR A 28 -0.92 -15.35 -11.72
CA THR A 28 -2.22 -16.03 -11.57
C THR A 28 -2.34 -17.37 -12.31
N LYS A 29 -1.33 -17.81 -13.09
CA LYS A 29 -1.47 -19.05 -13.86
C LYS A 29 -1.51 -20.35 -13.03
N SER A 30 -1.25 -20.31 -11.71
CA SER A 30 -1.23 -21.51 -10.86
C SER A 30 -2.28 -21.56 -9.75
N TRP A 31 -3.12 -20.54 -9.59
CA TRP A 31 -4.13 -20.48 -8.51
C TRP A 31 -5.57 -20.25 -9.01
N ASP A 32 -5.77 -20.10 -10.33
CA ASP A 32 -7.09 -19.86 -10.94
C ASP A 32 -8.03 -21.09 -10.95
N LEU A 33 -7.62 -22.23 -10.37
CA LEU A 33 -8.45 -23.45 -10.35
C LEU A 33 -9.18 -23.73 -9.01
N LEU A 34 -8.90 -22.98 -7.93
CA LEU A 34 -9.48 -23.30 -6.60
C LEU A 34 -10.27 -22.16 -5.94
N ALA A 35 -10.33 -20.96 -6.54
CA ALA A 35 -11.01 -19.80 -5.97
C ALA A 35 -12.09 -19.27 -6.91
N GLU A 36 -13.00 -20.16 -7.28
CA GLU A 36 -14.27 -19.88 -7.94
C GLU A 36 -15.24 -19.15 -6.99
N SER A 37 -14.84 -17.96 -6.53
CA SER A 37 -15.70 -17.03 -5.82
C SER A 37 -15.29 -15.58 -6.12
N LYS A 38 -15.90 -15.04 -7.18
CA LYS A 38 -16.49 -13.69 -7.32
C LYS A 38 -15.80 -12.41 -6.80
N ALA A 39 -14.54 -12.43 -6.34
CA ALA A 39 -13.85 -11.20 -5.96
C ALA A 39 -13.25 -10.52 -7.20
N SER A 40 -13.80 -9.35 -7.56
CA SER A 40 -13.24 -8.48 -8.61
C SER A 40 -11.73 -8.26 -8.40
N PRO A 41 -10.91 -8.20 -9.46
CA PRO A 41 -9.48 -7.93 -9.35
C PRO A 41 -9.14 -6.70 -8.48
N LEU A 42 -10.01 -5.70 -8.46
CA LEU A 42 -9.87 -4.52 -7.60
C LEU A 42 -10.03 -4.87 -6.12
N SER A 43 -11.03 -5.68 -5.77
CA SER A 43 -11.28 -6.10 -4.38
C SER A 43 -10.08 -6.88 -3.83
N ARG A 44 -9.51 -7.80 -4.62
CA ARG A 44 -8.30 -8.54 -4.23
C ARG A 44 -7.10 -7.61 -4.02
N ALA A 45 -6.93 -6.61 -4.89
CA ALA A 45 -5.85 -5.62 -4.75
C ALA A 45 -6.03 -4.74 -3.49
N MET A 46 -7.26 -4.32 -3.19
CA MET A 46 -7.57 -3.55 -1.99
C MET A 46 -7.34 -4.37 -0.72
N ALA A 47 -7.87 -5.60 -0.67
CA ALA A 47 -7.64 -6.51 0.44
C ALA A 47 -6.14 -6.77 0.68
N GLY A 48 -5.38 -6.97 -0.40
CA GLY A 48 -3.93 -7.10 -0.31
C GLY A 48 -3.22 -5.84 0.17
N LEU A 49 -3.68 -4.64 -0.21
CA LEU A 49 -3.10 -3.36 0.25
C LEU A 49 -3.37 -3.14 1.74
N VAL A 50 -4.62 -3.35 2.16
CA VAL A 50 -5.05 -3.18 3.55
C VAL A 50 -4.36 -4.21 4.43
N GLY A 51 -4.24 -5.45 3.98
CA GLY A 51 -3.52 -6.50 4.69
C GLY A 51 -2.04 -6.16 4.90
N THR A 52 -1.33 -5.70 3.88
CA THR A 52 0.08 -5.29 4.05
C THR A 52 0.23 -4.03 4.89
N ALA A 53 -0.60 -3.00 4.67
CA ALA A 53 -0.58 -1.79 5.47
C ALA A 53 -0.90 -2.06 6.95
N GLY A 54 -1.88 -2.91 7.23
CA GLY A 54 -2.26 -3.31 8.59
C GLY A 54 -1.14 -4.08 9.30
N GLY A 55 -0.46 -4.98 8.60
CA GLY A 55 0.71 -5.68 9.14
C GLY A 55 1.86 -4.72 9.48
N ILE A 56 2.21 -3.82 8.55
CA ILE A 56 3.26 -2.81 8.78
C ILE A 56 2.89 -1.90 9.95
N TYR A 57 1.63 -1.45 10.02
CA TYR A 57 1.14 -0.61 11.10
C TYR A 57 1.29 -1.30 12.46
N LEU A 58 0.79 -2.53 12.59
CA LEU A 58 0.88 -3.27 13.85
C LEU A 58 2.34 -3.47 14.26
N SER A 59 3.22 -3.83 13.32
CA SER A 59 4.65 -3.98 13.60
C SER A 59 5.30 -2.67 14.04
N LEU A 60 4.99 -1.54 13.40
CA LEU A 60 5.51 -0.23 13.77
C LEU A 60 4.99 0.25 15.12
N VAL A 61 3.70 0.04 15.41
CA VAL A 61 3.11 0.34 16.72
C VAL A 61 3.81 -0.48 17.81
N LEU A 62 3.96 -1.79 17.61
CA LEU A 62 4.65 -2.65 18.57
C LEU A 62 6.10 -2.22 18.78
N LEU A 63 6.81 -1.88 17.70
CA LEU A 63 8.19 -1.39 17.78
C LEU A 63 8.27 -0.06 18.55
N ALA A 64 7.37 0.88 18.25
CA ALA A 64 7.31 2.17 18.93
C ALA A 64 7.02 1.99 20.42
N THR A 65 6.06 1.14 20.77
CA THR A 65 5.73 0.80 22.16
C THR A 65 6.91 0.14 22.88
N PHE A 66 7.59 -0.81 22.23
CA PHE A 66 8.75 -1.50 22.80
C PHE A 66 9.93 -0.57 23.06
N LEU A 67 10.21 0.34 22.12
CA LEU A 67 11.24 1.37 22.27
C LEU A 67 10.81 2.53 23.17
N ASN A 68 9.58 2.50 23.69
CA ASN A 68 8.96 3.58 24.45
C ASN A 68 9.03 4.94 23.73
N LEU A 69 8.88 4.93 22.40
CA LEU A 69 8.87 6.13 21.58
C LEU A 69 7.56 6.88 21.80
N ASN A 70 7.66 8.11 22.29
CA ASN A 70 6.51 8.99 22.45
C ASN A 70 6.15 9.63 21.10
N VAL A 71 5.43 8.88 20.27
CA VAL A 71 4.96 9.34 18.95
C VAL A 71 3.60 10.02 19.13
N PRO A 72 3.38 11.23 18.58
CA PRO A 72 2.10 11.90 18.68
C PRO A 72 0.99 11.11 17.99
N GLU A 73 -0.14 10.93 18.68
CA GLU A 73 -1.30 10.17 18.20
C GLU A 73 -1.89 10.76 16.91
N ARG A 74 -1.83 12.09 16.77
CA ARG A 74 -2.27 12.79 15.56
C ARG A 74 -1.33 13.94 15.24
N VAL A 75 -1.03 14.08 13.96
CA VAL A 75 -0.34 15.24 13.40
C VAL A 75 -1.29 15.94 12.45
N ARG A 76 -1.35 17.27 12.58
CA ARG A 76 -2.11 18.11 11.65
C ARG A 76 -1.28 18.34 10.39
N LEU A 77 -1.81 17.90 9.27
CA LEU A 77 -1.31 18.19 7.93
C LEU A 77 -2.33 19.14 7.26
N GLY A 78 -2.14 20.43 7.49
CA GLY A 78 -3.12 21.46 7.11
C GLY A 78 -4.43 21.29 7.87
N GLU A 79 -5.53 21.09 7.12
CA GLU A 79 -6.89 20.88 7.67
C GLU A 79 -7.15 19.44 8.14
N VAL A 80 -6.26 18.49 7.83
CA VAL A 80 -6.49 17.06 8.09
C VAL A 80 -5.66 16.59 9.28
N CYS A 81 -6.30 15.96 10.25
CA CYS A 81 -5.63 15.26 11.35
C CYS A 81 -5.37 13.81 10.94
N LEU A 82 -4.10 13.44 10.79
CA LEU A 82 -3.70 12.06 10.47
C LEU A 82 -2.86 11.46 11.58
N GLU A 83 -3.00 10.15 11.76
CA GLU A 83 -2.10 9.38 12.60
C GLU A 83 -0.80 9.08 11.84
N PRO A 84 0.37 9.51 12.34
CA PRO A 84 1.64 9.40 11.60
C PRO A 84 2.01 7.97 11.23
N ILE A 85 1.84 7.04 12.17
CA ILE A 85 2.20 5.64 11.98
C ILE A 85 1.31 5.00 10.91
N ALA A 86 0.01 5.30 10.92
CA ALA A 86 -0.93 4.84 9.90
C ALA A 86 -0.57 5.40 8.51
N ALA A 87 -0.24 6.69 8.43
CA ALA A 87 0.16 7.32 7.17
C ALA A 87 1.42 6.69 6.58
N ILE A 88 2.45 6.45 7.41
CA ILE A 88 3.70 5.79 6.99
C ILE A 88 3.43 4.36 6.52
N SER A 89 2.61 3.61 7.27
CA SER A 89 2.28 2.21 6.95
C SER A 89 1.61 2.08 5.60
N ILE A 90 0.64 2.95 5.31
CA ILE A 90 -0.04 2.99 4.00
C ILE A 90 0.94 3.41 2.90
N ALA A 91 1.76 4.45 3.14
CA ALA A 91 2.74 4.89 2.16
C ALA A 91 3.73 3.77 1.79
N LEU A 92 4.25 3.04 2.78
CA LEU A 92 5.13 1.89 2.58
C LEU A 92 4.44 0.75 1.82
N ALA A 93 3.20 0.42 2.18
CA ALA A 93 2.42 -0.61 1.50
C ALA A 93 2.16 -0.26 0.02
N ILE A 94 1.93 1.02 -0.28
CA ILE A 94 1.78 1.51 -1.66
C ILE A 94 3.12 1.44 -2.41
N ILE A 95 4.23 1.79 -1.75
CA ILE A 95 5.56 1.86 -2.39
C ILE A 95 6.15 0.46 -2.66
N GLN A 96 5.89 -0.50 -1.77
CA GLN A 96 6.42 -1.88 -1.82
C GLN A 96 6.36 -2.55 -3.21
N PRO A 97 5.24 -2.59 -3.95
CA PRO A 97 5.18 -3.23 -5.26
C PRO A 97 6.13 -2.61 -6.30
N PHE A 98 6.42 -1.30 -6.24
CA PHE A 98 7.35 -0.66 -7.18
C PHE A 98 8.79 -1.06 -6.91
N ILE A 99 9.17 -1.07 -5.63
CA ILE A 99 10.50 -1.49 -5.19
C ILE A 99 10.76 -2.94 -5.65
N LEU A 100 9.81 -3.84 -5.36
CA LEU A 100 9.92 -5.25 -5.75
C LEU A 100 10.00 -5.43 -7.28
N ASN A 101 9.26 -4.63 -8.04
CA ASN A 101 9.32 -4.68 -9.50
C ASN A 101 10.67 -4.19 -10.04
N TYR A 102 11.21 -3.11 -9.48
CA TYR A 102 12.52 -2.57 -9.85
C TYR A 102 13.65 -3.58 -9.60
N PHE A 103 13.66 -4.22 -8.42
CA PHE A 103 14.65 -5.26 -8.10
C PHE A 103 14.53 -6.51 -8.97
N LYS A 104 13.30 -6.92 -9.33
CA LYS A 104 13.09 -8.02 -10.27
C LYS A 104 13.64 -7.71 -11.66
N LEU A 105 13.47 -6.47 -12.14
CA LEU A 105 14.00 -6.04 -13.43
C LEU A 105 15.53 -6.06 -13.43
N LYS A 106 16.15 -5.55 -12.36
CA LYS A 106 17.61 -5.53 -12.22
C LYS A 106 18.24 -6.92 -12.08
N ARG A 107 17.53 -7.92 -11.57
CA ARG A 107 18.01 -9.32 -11.50
C ARG A 107 17.88 -10.10 -12.81
N ARG A 108 17.17 -9.55 -13.81
CA ARG A 108 16.91 -10.21 -15.10
C ARG A 108 17.87 -9.74 -16.21
N PHE A 109 18.64 -8.70 -15.94
CA PHE A 109 19.80 -8.25 -16.73
C PHE A 109 21.07 -8.63 -15.97
#